data_AF-A0A6N4DEV1-F1
#
_entry.id   AF-A0A6N4DEV1-F1
#
_cell.length_a   1.000
_cell.length_b   1.000
_cell.length_c   1.000
_cell.angle_alpha   90.00
_cell.angle_beta   90.00
_cell.angle_gamma   90.00
#
_symmetry.space_group_name_H-M   'P 1'
#
loop_
_entity.id
_entity.type
_entity.pdbx_description
1 polymer ?
#
loop_
_entity_poly.entity_id
_entity_poly.type
_entity_poly.pdbx_seq_one_letter_code
_entity_poly.pdbx_strand_id
1 'polypeptide(L)'
;ANRLGIGQLKWELEDLAFRYLNPETYKAIAQQLHERRVDRETYIQDFVQQVQTRLLDEGVEADIYGRPKHIYSIWRKMQKKHLGFDQLYDIRAVRIITRSLKDCYAALGVVHSLFRHIASEFDDYIATPKANGYQSIHTVVAGPAGKHIEIQIRTQTMHDDAELGVAAHWLYKEGSTAGKGHGFEEKIAWLRKLLAWQEDMAENDELVAEIRSQVFEDRVYVFTPKGEVIDLPAGATPLDFAYYIHSQVGNRCIGAKVDGRIVPFTYQLQNGEKIEILTQKSAQPRRDWLNTSLGYLNTARARSKVQTYFKKLDRDKNIAAGKESLE
;
A
#
# COMPACT_ATOMS: atom_id res chain seq x y z
N ALA A 1 11.64 -1.06 -0.86
CA ALA A 1 11.16 -2.26 -1.58
C ALA A 1 9.63 -2.46 -1.48
N ASN A 2 9.05 -2.81 -0.32
CA ASN A 2 7.60 -3.15 -0.19
C ASN A 2 6.63 -2.08 -0.73
N ARG A 3 6.85 -0.80 -0.38
CA ARG A 3 6.01 0.33 -0.83
C ARG A 3 6.04 0.54 -2.34
N LEU A 4 7.13 0.13 -2.98
CA LEU A 4 7.34 0.22 -4.43
C LEU A 4 6.82 -1.00 -5.19
N GLY A 5 6.24 -1.98 -4.48
CA GLY A 5 5.79 -3.24 -5.08
C GLY A 5 6.92 -4.19 -5.46
N ILE A 6 8.18 -3.90 -5.12
CA ILE A 6 9.31 -4.76 -5.46
C ILE A 6 9.38 -5.90 -4.45
N GLY A 7 8.64 -6.97 -4.70
CA GLY A 7 8.52 -8.14 -3.84
C GLY A 7 9.84 -8.88 -3.66
N GLN A 8 10.58 -9.12 -4.75
CA GLN A 8 11.83 -9.88 -4.73
C GLN A 8 12.86 -9.26 -3.79
N LEU A 9 13.21 -7.98 -4.01
CA LEU A 9 14.16 -7.25 -3.16
C LEU A 9 13.68 -7.15 -1.71
N LYS A 10 12.37 -7.01 -1.49
CA LYS A 10 11.82 -6.91 -0.14
C LYS A 10 12.15 -8.16 0.66
N TRP A 11 11.82 -9.33 0.14
CA TRP A 11 11.97 -10.57 0.89
C TRP A 11 13.43 -10.97 1.07
N GLU A 12 14.27 -10.70 0.07
CA GLU A 12 15.72 -10.92 0.19
C GLU A 12 16.33 -10.04 1.30
N LEU A 13 16.00 -8.75 1.31
CA LEU A 13 16.46 -7.84 2.37
C LEU A 13 15.91 -8.21 3.75
N GLU A 14 14.64 -8.61 3.83
CA GLU A 14 14.01 -9.05 5.09
C GLU A 14 14.70 -10.30 5.64
N ASP A 15 14.94 -11.33 4.82
CA ASP A 15 15.58 -12.58 5.25
C ASP A 15 17.07 -12.37 5.61
N LEU A 16 17.81 -11.57 4.82
CA LEU A 16 19.21 -11.23 5.11
C LEU A 16 19.33 -10.41 6.41
N ALA A 17 18.51 -9.37 6.59
CA ALA A 17 18.52 -8.59 7.81
C ALA A 17 18.14 -9.47 9.01
N PHE A 18 17.12 -10.32 8.87
CA PHE A 18 16.68 -11.21 9.93
C PHE A 18 17.75 -12.22 10.35
N ARG A 19 18.53 -12.74 9.39
CA ARG A 19 19.66 -13.64 9.65
C ARG A 19 20.70 -13.03 10.58
N TYR A 20 20.98 -11.74 10.47
CA TYR A 20 21.98 -11.07 11.32
C TYR A 20 21.37 -10.50 12.61
N LEU A 21 20.14 -10.00 12.56
CA LEU A 21 19.47 -9.43 13.73
C LEU A 21 19.04 -10.51 14.74
N ASN A 22 18.61 -11.67 14.25
CA ASN A 22 18.14 -12.80 15.09
C ASN A 22 18.64 -14.15 14.55
N PRO A 23 19.96 -14.43 14.63
CA PRO A 23 20.59 -15.58 13.99
C PRO A 23 20.06 -16.92 14.49
N GLU A 24 19.81 -17.06 15.80
CA GLU A 24 19.36 -18.33 16.39
C GLU A 24 17.94 -18.68 15.96
N THR A 25 17.03 -17.70 15.96
CA THR A 25 15.66 -17.90 15.46
C THR A 25 15.64 -18.20 13.96
N TYR A 26 16.46 -17.50 13.18
CA TYR A 26 16.61 -17.77 11.75
C TYR A 26 17.05 -19.22 11.49
N LYS A 27 18.11 -19.69 12.17
CA LYS A 27 18.62 -21.06 12.03
C LYS A 27 17.58 -22.09 12.45
N ALA A 28 16.87 -21.88 13.57
CA ALA A 28 15.83 -22.79 14.04
C ALA A 28 14.71 -22.96 13.01
N ILE A 29 14.19 -21.86 12.45
CA ILE A 29 13.15 -21.92 11.42
C ILE A 29 13.68 -22.56 10.13
N ALA A 30 14.91 -22.25 9.73
CA ALA A 30 15.54 -22.84 8.55
C ALA A 30 15.71 -24.37 8.68
N GLN A 31 16.13 -24.85 9.85
CA GLN A 31 16.28 -26.28 10.11
C GLN A 31 14.94 -27.02 10.05
N GLN A 32 13.91 -26.49 10.72
CA GLN A 32 12.58 -27.10 10.72
C GLN A 32 11.93 -27.09 9.31
N LEU A 33 12.20 -26.05 8.51
CA LEU A 33 11.79 -26.00 7.11
C LEU A 33 12.48 -27.06 6.24
N HIS A 34 13.73 -27.40 6.56
CA HIS A 34 14.55 -28.38 5.85
C HIS A 34 14.11 -29.81 6.16
N GLU A 35 13.88 -30.13 7.43
CA GLU A 35 13.42 -31.46 7.88
C GLU A 35 12.11 -31.89 7.20
N ARG A 36 11.20 -30.95 6.97
CA ARG A 36 9.89 -31.20 6.32
C ARG A 36 9.87 -30.88 4.82
N ARG A 37 11.03 -30.74 4.19
CA ARG A 37 11.12 -30.31 2.79
C ARG A 37 10.54 -31.35 1.82
N VAL A 38 10.96 -32.60 1.94
CA VAL A 38 10.58 -33.68 1.02
C VAL A 38 9.07 -33.90 1.05
N ASP A 39 8.49 -34.12 2.22
CA ASP A 39 7.04 -34.31 2.38
C ASP A 39 6.22 -33.14 1.82
N ARG A 40 6.74 -31.91 1.95
CA ARG A 40 6.09 -30.70 1.43
C ARG A 40 6.19 -30.63 -0.08
N GLU A 41 7.34 -30.93 -0.67
CA GLU A 41 7.56 -30.93 -2.12
C GLU A 41 6.68 -31.98 -2.79
N THR A 42 6.66 -33.22 -2.30
CA THR A 42 5.78 -34.29 -2.82
C THR A 42 4.32 -33.89 -2.76
N TYR A 43 3.87 -33.39 -1.60
CA TYR A 43 2.48 -32.97 -1.42
C TYR A 43 2.07 -31.83 -2.36
N ILE A 44 2.97 -30.86 -2.57
CA ILE A 44 2.73 -29.77 -3.53
C ILE A 44 2.69 -30.31 -4.95
N GLN A 45 3.59 -31.20 -5.33
CA GLN A 45 3.60 -31.80 -6.67
C GLN A 45 2.29 -32.55 -6.97
N ASP A 46 1.81 -33.37 -6.04
CA ASP A 46 0.54 -34.10 -6.19
C ASP A 46 -0.65 -33.14 -6.36
N PHE A 47 -0.67 -32.06 -5.58
CA PHE A 47 -1.69 -31.02 -5.68
C PHE A 47 -1.62 -30.29 -7.02
N VAL A 48 -0.42 -29.88 -7.44
CA VAL A 48 -0.18 -29.17 -8.70
C VAL A 48 -0.63 -30.03 -9.88
N GLN A 49 -0.29 -31.32 -9.89
CA GLN A 49 -0.67 -32.23 -10.96
C GLN A 49 -2.19 -32.37 -11.08
N GLN A 50 -2.90 -32.53 -9.95
CA GLN A 50 -4.36 -32.63 -9.95
C GLN A 50 -5.05 -31.38 -10.50
N VAL A 51 -4.60 -30.19 -10.06
CA VAL A 51 -5.16 -28.92 -10.54
C VAL A 51 -4.81 -28.71 -12.02
N GLN A 52 -3.58 -29.04 -12.43
CA GLN A 52 -3.13 -28.88 -13.82
C GLN A 52 -3.94 -29.76 -14.78
N THR A 53 -4.15 -31.04 -14.45
CA THR A 53 -4.99 -31.93 -15.27
C THR A 53 -6.39 -31.35 -15.43
N ARG A 54 -7.00 -30.88 -14.33
CA ARG A 54 -8.36 -30.36 -14.41
C ARG A 54 -8.48 -29.04 -15.18
N LEU A 55 -7.49 -28.16 -15.07
CA LEU A 55 -7.47 -26.92 -15.84
C LEU A 55 -7.35 -27.19 -17.34
N LEU A 56 -6.54 -28.19 -17.72
CA LEU A 56 -6.41 -28.61 -19.12
C LEU A 56 -7.73 -29.18 -19.67
N ASP A 57 -8.46 -29.99 -18.89
CA ASP A 57 -9.77 -30.52 -19.28
C ASP A 57 -10.80 -29.42 -19.53
N GLU A 58 -10.70 -28.29 -18.81
CA GLU A 58 -11.57 -27.12 -18.97
C GLU A 58 -11.02 -26.10 -19.98
N GLY A 59 -9.91 -26.41 -20.66
CA GLY A 59 -9.31 -25.56 -21.70
C GLY A 59 -8.64 -24.29 -21.16
N VAL A 60 -8.23 -24.28 -19.89
CA VAL A 60 -7.56 -23.15 -19.25
C VAL A 60 -6.05 -23.38 -19.21
N GLU A 61 -5.30 -22.58 -19.96
CA GLU A 61 -3.84 -22.59 -19.92
C GLU A 61 -3.31 -21.79 -18.70
N ALA A 62 -2.59 -22.47 -17.82
CA ALA A 62 -1.98 -21.85 -16.65
C ALA A 62 -0.68 -22.54 -16.22
N ASP A 63 0.27 -21.75 -15.73
CA ASP A 63 1.50 -22.23 -15.12
C ASP A 63 1.30 -22.34 -13.61
N ILE A 64 1.46 -23.55 -13.07
CA ILE A 64 1.21 -23.84 -11.67
C ILE A 64 2.48 -24.34 -11.00
N TYR A 65 2.86 -23.72 -9.89
CA TYR A 65 4.04 -24.14 -9.16
C TYR A 65 3.95 -23.85 -7.65
N GLY A 66 4.73 -24.61 -6.88
CA GLY A 66 4.89 -24.39 -5.45
C GLY A 66 5.63 -23.09 -5.17
N ARG A 67 5.09 -22.28 -4.27
CA ARG A 67 5.73 -21.05 -3.81
C ARG A 67 6.39 -21.29 -2.43
N PRO A 68 7.72 -21.21 -2.30
CA PRO A 68 8.36 -21.26 -0.99
C PRO A 68 8.00 -19.98 -0.20
N LYS A 69 7.73 -20.14 1.11
CA LYS A 69 7.58 -19.00 2.02
C LYS A 69 8.94 -18.59 2.58
N HIS A 70 9.16 -17.27 2.62
CA HIS A 70 10.36 -16.65 3.17
C HIS A 70 10.42 -16.78 4.69
N ILE A 71 11.63 -16.91 5.25
CA ILE A 71 11.85 -17.23 6.67
C ILE A 71 11.31 -16.13 7.56
N TYR A 72 11.59 -14.87 7.24
CA TYR A 72 11.08 -13.72 7.98
C TYR A 72 9.56 -13.64 7.95
N SER A 73 8.93 -14.01 6.84
CA SER A 73 7.46 -14.03 6.72
C SER A 73 6.83 -15.12 7.60
N ILE A 74 7.48 -16.28 7.70
CA ILE A 74 7.07 -17.36 8.62
C ILE A 74 7.18 -16.87 10.06
N TRP A 75 8.33 -16.30 10.42
CA TRP A 75 8.55 -15.74 11.76
C TRP A 75 7.51 -14.68 12.13
N ARG A 76 7.20 -13.73 11.23
CA ARG A 76 6.16 -12.73 11.46
C ARG A 76 4.78 -13.34 11.69
N LYS A 77 4.43 -14.40 10.94
CA LYS A 77 3.16 -15.11 11.13
C LYS A 77 3.11 -15.85 12.47
N MET A 78 4.22 -16.47 12.89
CA MET A 78 4.34 -17.11 14.22
C MET A 78 4.11 -16.10 15.34
N GLN A 79 4.75 -14.93 15.26
CA GLN A 79 4.59 -13.85 16.24
C GLN A 79 3.16 -13.32 16.28
N LYS A 80 2.57 -13.01 15.11
CA LYS A 80 1.22 -12.42 15.03
C LYS A 80 0.12 -13.36 15.53
N LYS A 81 0.24 -14.66 15.27
CA LYS A 81 -0.77 -15.66 15.66
C LYS A 81 -0.45 -16.37 16.98
N HIS A 82 0.70 -16.08 17.59
CA HIS A 82 1.22 -16.79 18.77
C HIS A 82 1.26 -18.32 18.59
N LEU A 83 1.64 -18.77 17.39
CA LEU A 83 1.65 -20.20 17.01
C LEU A 83 3.07 -20.74 16.99
N GLY A 84 3.22 -22.00 17.44
CA GLY A 84 4.44 -22.78 17.23
C GLY A 84 4.60 -23.22 15.77
N PHE A 85 5.81 -23.61 15.37
CA PHE A 85 6.10 -24.02 13.98
C PHE A 85 5.26 -25.23 13.55
N ASP A 86 5.02 -26.18 14.45
CA ASP A 86 4.22 -27.37 14.17
C ASP A 86 2.75 -27.06 13.85
N GLN A 87 2.26 -25.91 14.29
CA GLN A 87 0.90 -25.43 14.07
C GLN A 87 0.78 -24.54 12.82
N LEU A 88 1.89 -24.27 12.13
CA LEU A 88 1.86 -23.60 10.83
C LEU A 88 1.39 -24.58 9.75
N TYR A 89 0.08 -24.75 9.65
CA TYR A 89 -0.57 -25.38 8.48
C TYR A 89 -0.28 -24.64 7.17
N ASP A 90 0.20 -23.40 7.30
CA ASP A 90 0.29 -22.38 6.28
C ASP A 90 1.67 -22.31 5.58
N ILE A 91 2.50 -23.35 5.63
CA ILE A 91 3.79 -23.33 4.90
C ILE A 91 3.61 -23.74 3.43
N ARG A 92 2.47 -24.36 3.09
CA ARG A 92 2.14 -24.78 1.73
C ARG A 92 1.46 -23.64 1.00
N ALA A 93 2.14 -23.13 -0.03
CA ALA A 93 1.58 -22.14 -0.93
C ALA A 93 1.78 -22.59 -2.38
N VAL A 94 0.76 -22.37 -3.20
CA VAL A 94 0.77 -22.65 -4.64
C VAL A 94 0.42 -21.36 -5.37
N ARG A 95 1.06 -21.15 -6.51
CA ARG A 95 0.79 -20.03 -7.39
C ARG A 95 0.33 -20.54 -8.74
N ILE A 96 -0.73 -19.94 -9.25
CA ILE A 96 -1.31 -20.19 -10.57
C ILE A 96 -1.17 -18.90 -11.37
N ILE A 97 -0.39 -18.95 -12.45
CA ILE A 97 -0.21 -17.86 -13.39
C ILE A 97 -1.00 -18.16 -14.65
N THR A 98 -1.99 -17.32 -14.95
CA THR A 98 -2.86 -17.49 -16.12
C THR A 98 -2.55 -16.46 -17.20
N ARG A 99 -3.08 -16.69 -18.41
CA ARG A 99 -2.86 -15.80 -19.56
C ARG A 99 -3.79 -14.58 -19.54
N SER A 100 -5.03 -14.75 -19.10
CA SER A 100 -6.01 -13.67 -19.01
C SER A 100 -6.68 -13.57 -17.65
N LEU A 101 -7.37 -12.45 -17.42
CA LEU A 101 -8.21 -12.22 -16.25
C LEU A 101 -9.36 -13.23 -16.16
N LYS A 102 -9.99 -13.55 -17.30
CA LYS A 102 -11.06 -14.55 -17.37
C LYS A 102 -10.54 -15.90 -16.86
N ASP A 103 -9.33 -16.26 -17.26
CA ASP A 103 -8.69 -17.52 -16.85
C ASP A 103 -8.35 -17.52 -15.35
N CYS A 104 -8.08 -16.37 -14.72
CA CYS A 104 -7.91 -16.31 -13.26
C CYS A 104 -9.16 -16.78 -12.52
N TYR A 105 -10.34 -16.31 -12.94
CA TYR A 105 -11.60 -16.69 -12.33
C TYR A 105 -12.05 -18.10 -12.73
N ALA A 106 -11.74 -18.54 -13.96
CA ALA A 106 -11.94 -19.94 -14.34
C ALA A 106 -11.09 -20.88 -13.49
N ALA A 107 -9.82 -20.55 -13.28
CA ALA A 107 -8.92 -21.32 -12.43
C ALA A 107 -9.37 -21.34 -10.96
N LEU A 108 -9.90 -20.22 -10.46
CA LEU A 108 -10.53 -20.17 -9.14
C LEU A 108 -11.70 -21.17 -9.03
N GLY A 109 -12.58 -21.18 -10.04
CA GLY A 109 -13.71 -22.11 -10.11
C GLY A 109 -13.27 -23.58 -10.10
N VAL A 110 -12.27 -23.93 -10.91
CA VAL A 110 -11.67 -25.28 -10.94
C VAL A 110 -11.15 -25.68 -9.56
N VAL A 111 -10.35 -24.82 -8.94
CA VAL A 111 -9.78 -25.08 -7.60
C VAL A 111 -10.87 -25.31 -6.55
N HIS A 112 -11.92 -24.48 -6.54
CA HIS A 112 -13.04 -24.60 -5.60
C HIS A 112 -13.96 -25.79 -5.88
N SER A 113 -13.97 -26.31 -7.12
CA SER A 113 -14.69 -27.53 -7.48
C SER A 113 -13.97 -28.79 -6.99
N LEU A 114 -12.63 -28.79 -7.02
CA LEU A 114 -11.81 -29.91 -6.58
C LEU A 114 -11.68 -29.94 -5.05
N PHE A 115 -11.55 -28.77 -4.43
CA PHE A 115 -11.24 -28.64 -3.01
C PHE A 115 -12.19 -27.67 -2.32
N ARG A 116 -12.62 -28.05 -1.11
CA ARG A 116 -13.48 -27.19 -0.28
C ARG A 116 -12.70 -25.95 0.17
N HIS A 117 -13.17 -24.77 -0.23
CA HIS A 117 -12.57 -23.50 0.18
C HIS A 117 -13.00 -23.07 1.59
N ILE A 118 -12.18 -22.23 2.21
CA ILE A 118 -12.44 -21.62 3.53
C ILE A 118 -12.87 -20.16 3.29
N ALA A 119 -14.16 -19.86 3.46
CA ALA A 119 -14.73 -18.56 3.10
C ALA A 119 -14.07 -17.37 3.83
N SER A 120 -13.58 -17.56 5.06
CA SER A 120 -12.90 -16.51 5.82
C SER A 120 -11.49 -16.18 5.33
N GLU A 121 -10.95 -16.97 4.41
CA GLU A 121 -9.57 -16.89 3.92
C GLU A 121 -9.58 -16.74 2.38
N PHE A 122 -10.50 -15.91 1.88
CA PHE A 122 -10.64 -15.52 0.49
C PHE A 122 -10.53 -14.00 0.34
N ASP A 123 -9.60 -13.54 -0.49
CA ASP A 123 -9.43 -12.12 -0.84
C ASP A 123 -9.31 -11.95 -2.35
N ASP A 124 -10.11 -11.08 -2.95
CA ASP A 124 -9.99 -10.68 -4.35
C ASP A 124 -9.24 -9.34 -4.49
N TYR A 125 -7.91 -9.41 -4.54
CA TYR A 125 -7.07 -8.23 -4.79
C TYR A 125 -7.00 -7.85 -6.26
N ILE A 126 -7.65 -8.58 -7.18
CA ILE A 126 -7.78 -8.12 -8.57
C ILE A 126 -8.85 -7.04 -8.63
N ALA A 127 -10.01 -7.31 -8.03
CA ALA A 127 -11.11 -6.35 -7.91
C ALA A 127 -10.75 -5.19 -6.96
N THR A 128 -10.03 -5.49 -5.87
CA THR A 128 -9.60 -4.50 -4.87
C THR A 128 -8.08 -4.51 -4.67
N PRO A 129 -7.31 -3.88 -5.57
CA PRO A 129 -5.85 -3.86 -5.48
C PRO A 129 -5.35 -3.25 -4.17
N LYS A 130 -4.23 -3.77 -3.66
CA LYS A 130 -3.58 -3.17 -2.49
C LYS A 130 -2.99 -1.81 -2.84
N ALA A 131 -2.73 -0.98 -1.83
CA ALA A 131 -2.14 0.36 -2.00
C ALA A 131 -0.83 0.40 -2.80
N ASN A 132 -0.03 -0.67 -2.79
CA ASN A 132 1.21 -0.77 -3.59
C ASN A 132 0.96 -1.15 -5.06
N GLY A 133 -0.28 -1.41 -5.46
CA GLY A 133 -0.68 -1.89 -6.79
C GLY A 133 -0.72 -3.42 -6.90
N TYR A 134 -0.56 -4.16 -5.80
CA TYR A 134 -0.59 -5.62 -5.83
C TYR A 134 -1.97 -6.16 -6.21
N GLN A 135 -1.98 -7.06 -7.20
CA GLN A 135 -3.18 -7.75 -7.70
C GLN A 135 -2.97 -9.27 -7.72
N SER A 136 -3.93 -10.01 -7.16
CA SER A 136 -4.02 -11.47 -7.18
C SER A 136 -5.30 -11.91 -6.46
N ILE A 137 -5.89 -13.04 -6.82
CA ILE A 137 -6.90 -13.72 -6.01
C ILE A 137 -6.17 -14.61 -5.01
N HIS A 138 -6.49 -14.48 -3.72
CA HIS A 138 -5.98 -15.34 -2.66
C HIS A 138 -7.12 -16.20 -2.15
N THR A 139 -6.91 -17.50 -2.06
CA THR A 139 -7.88 -18.43 -1.47
C THR A 139 -7.14 -19.50 -0.69
N VAL A 140 -7.70 -19.91 0.44
CA VAL A 140 -7.25 -21.09 1.17
C VAL A 140 -8.26 -22.22 0.97
N VAL A 141 -7.75 -23.41 0.64
CA VAL A 141 -8.56 -24.62 0.47
C VAL A 141 -8.08 -25.75 1.39
N ALA A 142 -9.00 -26.63 1.77
CA ALA A 142 -8.68 -27.89 2.40
C ALA A 142 -8.24 -28.89 1.34
N GLY A 143 -6.93 -29.10 1.23
CA GLY A 143 -6.32 -30.02 0.29
C GLY A 143 -6.42 -31.49 0.73
N PRO A 144 -5.80 -32.40 -0.04
CA PRO A 144 -5.73 -33.82 0.29
C PRO A 144 -5.20 -34.05 1.72
N ALA A 145 -5.70 -35.06 2.41
CA ALA A 145 -5.35 -35.35 3.81
C ALA A 145 -5.69 -34.23 4.83
N GLY A 146 -6.65 -33.35 4.51
CA GLY A 146 -7.16 -32.32 5.43
C GLY A 146 -6.18 -31.18 5.72
N LYS A 147 -5.11 -31.07 4.94
CA LYS A 147 -4.07 -30.05 5.09
C LYS A 147 -4.46 -28.80 4.30
N HIS A 148 -4.38 -27.63 4.93
CA HIS A 148 -4.65 -26.37 4.24
C HIS A 148 -3.55 -26.01 3.23
N ILE A 149 -3.97 -25.40 2.13
CA ILE A 149 -3.12 -24.90 1.05
C ILE A 149 -3.54 -23.48 0.70
N GLU A 150 -2.60 -22.53 0.76
CA GLU A 150 -2.80 -21.16 0.29
C GLU A 150 -2.56 -21.12 -1.22
N ILE A 151 -3.50 -20.57 -1.99
CA ILE A 151 -3.42 -20.50 -3.45
C ILE A 151 -3.51 -19.04 -3.88
N GLN A 152 -2.60 -18.66 -4.77
CA GLN A 152 -2.54 -17.32 -5.36
C GLN A 152 -2.72 -17.43 -6.86
N ILE A 153 -3.77 -16.79 -7.38
CA ILE A 153 -4.10 -16.81 -8.80
C ILE A 153 -3.92 -15.40 -9.35
N ARG A 154 -3.22 -15.25 -10.46
CA ARG A 154 -3.00 -13.95 -11.12
C ARG A 154 -2.54 -14.13 -12.56
N THR A 155 -2.57 -13.07 -13.36
CA THR A 155 -2.02 -13.09 -14.72
C THR A 155 -0.49 -12.96 -14.71
N GLN A 156 0.15 -13.22 -15.85
CA GLN A 156 1.59 -12.96 -16.01
C GLN A 156 1.94 -11.49 -15.73
N THR A 157 1.18 -10.52 -16.26
CA THR A 157 1.43 -9.10 -16.01
C THR A 157 1.33 -8.75 -14.52
N MET A 158 0.30 -9.25 -13.83
CA MET A 158 0.15 -9.06 -12.37
C MET A 158 1.28 -9.75 -11.59
N HIS A 159 1.84 -10.84 -12.12
CA HIS A 159 2.99 -11.50 -11.53
C HIS A 159 4.23 -10.61 -11.61
N ASP A 160 4.53 -10.08 -12.79
CA ASP A 160 5.69 -9.22 -13.02
C ASP A 160 5.61 -7.95 -12.17
N ASP A 161 4.44 -7.31 -12.14
CA ASP A 161 4.18 -6.13 -11.29
C ASP A 161 4.32 -6.44 -9.80
N ALA A 162 3.98 -7.64 -9.36
CA ALA A 162 4.09 -8.01 -7.94
C ALA A 162 5.51 -8.40 -7.50
N GLU A 163 6.35 -8.89 -8.41
CA GLU A 163 7.74 -9.27 -8.09
C GLU A 163 8.70 -8.09 -8.29
N LEU A 164 8.52 -7.32 -9.36
CA LEU A 164 9.41 -6.23 -9.78
C LEU A 164 8.84 -4.84 -9.50
N GLY A 165 7.54 -4.72 -9.17
CA GLY A 165 6.92 -3.45 -8.83
C GLY A 165 7.04 -2.44 -9.96
N VAL A 166 7.40 -1.20 -9.58
CA VAL A 166 7.67 -0.11 -10.53
C VAL A 166 8.72 -0.47 -11.59
N ALA A 167 9.64 -1.40 -11.31
CA ALA A 167 10.68 -1.78 -12.27
C ALA A 167 10.14 -2.59 -13.47
N ALA A 168 9.06 -3.38 -13.31
CA ALA A 168 8.44 -4.10 -14.42
C ALA A 168 7.94 -3.14 -15.52
N HIS A 169 7.32 -2.02 -15.11
CA HIS A 169 6.82 -1.00 -16.04
C HIS A 169 7.92 -0.24 -16.77
N TRP A 170 9.14 -0.17 -16.21
CA TRP A 170 10.26 0.52 -16.87
C TRP A 170 10.81 -0.32 -18.03
N LEU A 171 10.97 -1.64 -17.83
CA LEU A 171 11.43 -2.58 -18.86
C LEU A 171 10.51 -2.60 -20.09
N TYR A 172 9.19 -2.53 -19.88
CA TYR A 172 8.20 -2.54 -20.97
C TYR A 172 8.18 -1.25 -21.81
N LYS A 173 8.55 -0.10 -21.22
CA LYS A 173 8.50 1.21 -21.89
C LYS A 173 9.73 1.55 -22.74
N GLU A 174 10.83 0.81 -22.61
CA GLU A 174 11.96 0.92 -23.55
C GLU A 174 11.63 0.33 -24.93
N GLY A 175 10.60 -0.53 -25.04
CA GLY A 175 10.24 -1.20 -26.31
C GLY A 175 9.02 -0.63 -27.05
N SER A 176 8.18 0.22 -26.43
CA SER A 176 6.97 0.72 -27.08
C SER A 176 6.51 2.09 -26.58
N THR A 177 6.28 3.01 -27.51
CA THR A 177 5.80 4.39 -27.35
C THR A 177 4.30 4.45 -27.01
N ALA A 178 3.87 3.85 -25.91
CA ALA A 178 2.48 3.89 -25.47
C ALA A 178 2.29 4.32 -24.01
N GLY A 179 1.55 5.42 -23.82
CA GLY A 179 0.76 5.70 -22.62
C GLY A 179 1.50 6.04 -21.32
N LYS A 180 1.55 7.33 -20.98
CA LYS A 180 1.89 7.81 -19.63
C LYS A 180 0.78 7.46 -18.64
N GLY A 181 0.86 6.30 -17.99
CA GLY A 181 0.04 5.99 -16.81
C GLY A 181 0.44 6.90 -15.63
N HIS A 182 -0.49 7.75 -15.18
CA HIS A 182 -0.31 8.75 -14.13
C HIS A 182 0.29 8.21 -12.82
N GLY A 183 -0.06 6.99 -12.40
CA GLY A 183 0.44 6.40 -11.16
C GLY A 183 1.94 6.02 -11.15
N PHE A 184 2.58 5.92 -12.32
CA PHE A 184 4.02 5.61 -12.42
C PHE A 184 4.88 6.86 -12.19
N GLU A 185 4.48 8.00 -12.77
CA GLU A 185 5.16 9.29 -12.55
C GLU A 185 5.08 9.70 -11.07
N GLU A 186 3.97 9.41 -10.38
CA GLU A 186 3.80 9.67 -8.94
C GLU A 186 4.72 8.80 -8.07
N LYS A 187 4.85 7.50 -8.37
CA LYS A 187 5.76 6.59 -7.64
C LYS A 187 7.24 6.98 -7.89
N ILE A 188 7.58 7.44 -9.08
CA ILE A 188 8.93 7.98 -9.40
C ILE A 188 9.16 9.32 -8.70
N ALA A 189 8.18 10.22 -8.68
CA ALA A 189 8.29 11.48 -7.96
C ALA A 189 8.47 11.24 -6.45
N TRP A 190 7.80 10.24 -5.90
CA TRP A 190 8.00 9.79 -4.52
C TRP A 190 9.42 9.23 -4.31
N LEU A 191 9.92 8.38 -5.21
CA LEU A 191 11.29 7.87 -5.18
C LEU A 191 12.34 8.97 -5.27
N ARG A 192 12.15 9.95 -6.16
CA ARG A 192 13.06 11.10 -6.30
C ARG A 192 13.07 11.95 -5.04
N LYS A 193 11.93 12.15 -4.38
CA LYS A 193 11.89 12.80 -3.06
C LYS A 193 12.63 12.00 -1.99
N LEU A 194 12.58 10.67 -2.06
CA LEU A 194 13.26 9.76 -1.13
C LEU A 194 14.75 9.51 -1.50
N LEU A 195 15.20 9.90 -2.68
CA LEU A 195 16.62 9.91 -3.06
C LEU A 195 17.26 11.28 -2.80
N ALA A 196 16.52 12.37 -3.02
CA ALA A 196 16.91 13.69 -2.55
C ALA A 196 17.14 13.72 -1.02
N TRP A 197 16.41 12.87 -0.28
CA TRP A 197 16.64 12.54 1.13
C TRP A 197 18.07 12.08 1.45
N GLN A 198 18.78 11.42 0.53
CA GLN A 198 20.14 10.92 0.77
C GLN A 198 21.21 11.99 0.52
N GLU A 199 20.93 12.96 -0.36
CA GLU A 199 21.86 14.05 -0.67
C GLU A 199 21.79 15.20 0.36
N ASP A 200 20.63 15.46 0.97
CA ASP A 200 20.41 16.57 1.92
C ASP A 200 20.65 16.20 3.41
N MET A 201 21.27 15.05 3.70
CA MET A 201 21.50 14.53 5.07
C MET A 201 22.41 15.40 5.97
N ALA A 202 22.89 16.55 5.53
CA ALA A 202 23.91 17.29 6.25
C ALA A 202 23.41 18.25 7.35
N GLU A 203 22.17 18.79 7.32
CA GLU A 203 21.93 20.04 8.10
C GLU A 203 20.57 20.27 8.80
N ASN A 204 19.58 19.35 8.86
CA ASN A 204 18.30 19.71 9.53
C ASN A 204 17.57 18.58 10.28
N ASP A 205 17.63 18.61 11.62
CA ASP A 205 16.94 17.70 12.54
C ASP A 205 15.40 17.88 12.57
N GLU A 206 14.88 19.09 12.32
CA GLU A 206 13.42 19.33 12.28
C GLU A 206 12.76 18.66 11.06
N LEU A 207 13.45 18.61 9.92
CA LEU A 207 13.00 17.92 8.71
C LEU A 207 12.98 16.39 8.93
N VAL A 208 13.92 15.86 9.70
CA VAL A 208 13.99 14.44 10.07
C VAL A 208 12.81 14.04 10.96
N ALA A 209 12.39 14.89 11.90
CA ALA A 209 11.22 14.65 12.74
C ALA A 209 9.91 14.71 11.92
N GLU A 210 9.77 15.68 11.01
CA GLU A 210 8.61 15.80 10.12
C GLU A 210 8.48 14.58 9.19
N ILE A 211 9.59 14.10 8.63
CA ILE A 211 9.60 12.93 7.74
C ILE A 211 9.41 11.62 8.51
N ARG A 212 9.95 11.47 9.73
CA ARG A 212 9.63 10.31 10.58
C ARG A 212 8.13 10.20 10.83
N SER A 213 7.44 11.29 11.13
CA SER A 213 5.97 11.26 11.26
C SER A 213 5.28 10.79 9.98
N GLN A 214 5.70 11.30 8.82
CA GLN A 214 5.14 10.91 7.51
C GLN A 214 5.48 9.47 7.07
N VAL A 215 6.55 8.88 7.60
CA VAL A 215 6.99 7.51 7.29
C VAL A 215 6.26 6.48 8.16
N PHE A 216 5.83 6.84 9.37
CA PHE A 216 5.17 5.93 10.32
C PHE A 216 3.64 6.09 10.41
N GLU A 217 3.06 7.15 9.86
CA GLU A 217 1.61 7.33 9.85
C GLU A 217 0.94 6.44 8.79
N ASP A 218 -0.13 5.75 9.21
CA ASP A 218 -1.10 5.14 8.30
C ASP A 218 -1.57 6.20 7.28
N ARG A 219 -1.88 5.81 6.04
CA ARG A 219 -2.32 6.74 4.99
C ARG A 219 -3.79 6.49 4.63
N VAL A 220 -4.48 7.57 4.28
CA VAL A 220 -5.84 7.54 3.75
C VAL A 220 -5.87 8.02 2.30
N TYR A 221 -6.65 7.33 1.47
CA TYR A 221 -6.82 7.56 0.04
C TYR A 221 -8.24 8.03 -0.20
N VAL A 222 -8.38 9.24 -0.75
CA VAL A 222 -9.68 9.88 -0.98
C VAL A 222 -9.83 10.30 -2.44
N PHE A 223 -11.06 10.34 -2.93
CA PHE A 223 -11.35 10.69 -4.31
C PHE A 223 -11.76 12.16 -4.45
N THR A 224 -11.28 12.82 -5.51
CA THR A 224 -11.83 14.11 -5.93
C THR A 224 -13.17 13.92 -6.63
N PRO A 225 -13.95 14.99 -6.87
CA PRO A 225 -15.20 14.90 -7.61
C PRO A 225 -15.03 14.33 -9.02
N LYS A 226 -13.84 14.53 -9.60
CA LYS A 226 -13.42 14.09 -10.93
C LYS A 226 -12.87 12.65 -10.97
N GLY A 227 -12.76 11.98 -9.82
CA GLY A 227 -12.27 10.60 -9.73
C GLY A 227 -10.75 10.46 -9.61
N GLU A 228 -10.01 11.56 -9.41
CA GLU A 228 -8.58 11.50 -9.10
C GLU A 228 -8.39 11.04 -7.64
N VAL A 229 -7.40 10.19 -7.40
CA VAL A 229 -7.06 9.70 -6.06
C VAL A 229 -6.04 10.63 -5.43
N ILE A 230 -6.28 11.04 -4.19
CA ILE A 230 -5.39 11.89 -3.41
C ILE A 230 -4.96 11.13 -2.14
N ASP A 231 -3.65 11.15 -1.87
CA ASP A 231 -3.05 10.52 -0.71
C ASP A 231 -2.86 11.53 0.43
N LEU A 232 -3.36 11.21 1.61
CA LEU A 232 -3.21 12.05 2.81
C LEU A 232 -2.76 11.20 4.01
N PRO A 233 -2.12 11.83 5.02
CA PRO A 233 -1.87 11.16 6.30
C PRO A 233 -3.19 10.75 6.98
N ALA A 234 -3.19 9.63 7.71
CA ALA A 234 -4.35 9.21 8.48
C ALA A 234 -4.74 10.28 9.50
N GLY A 235 -6.04 10.48 9.67
CA GLY A 235 -6.59 11.57 10.47
C GLY A 235 -6.58 12.94 9.76
N ALA A 236 -6.20 13.02 8.48
CA ALA A 236 -6.39 14.24 7.70
C ALA A 236 -7.86 14.66 7.64
N THR A 237 -8.08 15.96 7.56
CA THR A 237 -9.40 16.59 7.51
C THR A 237 -9.77 17.07 6.11
N PRO A 238 -11.05 17.43 5.85
CA PRO A 238 -11.41 18.12 4.61
C PRO A 238 -10.66 19.43 4.36
N LEU A 239 -10.24 20.15 5.42
CA LEU A 239 -9.42 21.34 5.26
C LEU A 239 -8.00 20.99 4.82
N ASP A 240 -7.40 19.93 5.39
CA ASP A 240 -6.10 19.43 4.93
C ASP A 240 -6.15 19.05 3.44
N PHE A 241 -7.22 18.37 3.02
CA PHE A 241 -7.49 18.06 1.61
C PHE A 241 -7.62 19.32 0.73
N ALA A 242 -8.37 20.34 1.19
CA ALA A 242 -8.51 21.59 0.45
C ALA A 242 -7.15 22.31 0.24
N TYR A 243 -6.31 22.34 1.27
CA TYR A 243 -4.95 22.90 1.20
C TYR A 243 -3.97 22.02 0.45
N TYR A 244 -4.23 20.71 0.34
CA TYR A 244 -3.48 19.81 -0.52
C TYR A 244 -3.73 20.14 -1.99
N ILE A 245 -5.00 20.27 -2.42
CA ILE A 245 -5.38 20.63 -3.79
C ILE A 245 -4.74 21.96 -4.19
N HIS A 246 -5.04 23.03 -3.45
CA HIS A 246 -4.48 24.35 -3.75
C HIS A 246 -4.64 25.29 -2.56
N SER A 247 -3.63 26.13 -2.30
CA SER A 247 -3.69 27.10 -1.20
C SER A 247 -4.88 28.07 -1.33
N GLN A 248 -5.24 28.45 -2.56
CA GLN A 248 -6.40 29.29 -2.82
C GLN A 248 -7.74 28.57 -2.60
N VAL A 249 -7.82 27.25 -2.83
CA VAL A 249 -9.01 26.44 -2.53
C VAL A 249 -9.19 26.36 -1.01
N GLY A 250 -8.12 26.03 -0.28
CA GLY A 250 -8.10 26.04 1.19
C GLY A 250 -8.50 27.39 1.77
N ASN A 251 -7.90 28.49 1.30
CA ASN A 251 -8.20 29.85 1.80
C ASN A 251 -9.64 30.31 1.52
N ARG A 252 -10.29 29.75 0.49
CA ARG A 252 -11.67 30.08 0.09
C ARG A 252 -12.68 29.03 0.58
N CYS A 253 -12.24 28.05 1.37
CA CYS A 253 -13.07 26.95 1.85
C CYS A 253 -14.12 27.45 2.84
N ILE A 254 -15.40 27.13 2.59
CA ILE A 254 -16.54 27.45 3.47
C ILE A 254 -17.26 26.22 3.99
N GLY A 255 -17.05 25.06 3.37
CA GLY A 255 -17.62 23.79 3.80
C GLY A 255 -17.04 22.64 3.00
N ALA A 256 -17.34 21.42 3.43
CA ALA A 256 -16.95 20.21 2.73
C ALA A 256 -18.12 19.23 2.68
N LYS A 257 -18.17 18.45 1.60
CA LYS A 257 -19.03 17.27 1.47
C LYS A 257 -18.19 16.02 1.31
N VAL A 258 -18.65 14.94 1.91
CA VAL A 258 -18.09 13.59 1.80
C VAL A 258 -19.22 12.68 1.34
N ASP A 259 -19.04 12.01 0.21
CA ASP A 259 -20.04 11.16 -0.45
C ASP A 259 -21.41 11.86 -0.60
N GLY A 260 -21.36 13.15 -0.93
CA GLY A 260 -22.54 14.00 -1.13
C GLY A 260 -23.19 14.55 0.14
N ARG A 261 -22.73 14.18 1.34
CA ARG A 261 -23.23 14.69 2.63
C ARG A 261 -22.33 15.78 3.19
N ILE A 262 -22.90 16.83 3.77
CA ILE A 262 -22.13 17.89 4.42
C ILE A 262 -21.52 17.34 5.72
N VAL A 263 -20.21 17.56 5.90
CA VAL A 263 -19.47 17.14 7.10
C VAL A 263 -18.85 18.35 7.81
N PRO A 264 -18.62 18.28 9.13
CA PRO A 264 -17.82 19.28 9.83
C PRO A 264 -16.37 19.24 9.35
N PHE A 265 -15.66 20.37 9.48
CA PHE A 265 -14.24 20.43 9.12
C PHE A 265 -13.32 19.57 10.00
N THR A 266 -13.77 19.18 11.18
CA THR A 266 -13.05 18.28 12.10
C THR A 266 -13.25 16.80 11.75
N TYR A 267 -14.07 16.49 10.74
CA TYR A 267 -14.25 15.12 10.27
C TYR A 267 -12.91 14.54 9.79
N GLN A 268 -12.62 13.30 10.19
CA GLN A 268 -11.43 12.60 9.73
C GLN A 268 -11.77 11.78 8.50
N LEU A 269 -11.00 12.00 7.43
CA LEU A 269 -11.18 11.36 6.15
C LEU A 269 -10.87 9.86 6.22
N GLN A 270 -11.70 9.06 5.57
CA GLN A 270 -11.55 7.61 5.48
C GLN A 270 -11.20 7.15 4.07
N ASN A 271 -10.70 5.92 3.95
CA ASN A 271 -10.34 5.33 2.67
C ASN A 271 -11.56 5.16 1.77
N GLY A 272 -11.44 5.60 0.52
CA GLY A 272 -12.43 5.39 -0.52
C GLY A 272 -13.55 6.43 -0.58
N GLU A 273 -13.53 7.42 0.30
CA GLU A 273 -14.53 8.49 0.34
C GLU A 273 -14.31 9.54 -0.76
N LYS A 274 -15.40 10.08 -1.32
CA LYS A 274 -15.37 11.14 -2.32
C LYS A 274 -15.57 12.52 -1.68
N ILE A 275 -14.58 13.39 -1.83
CA ILE A 275 -14.53 14.69 -1.15
C ILE A 275 -14.83 15.83 -2.14
N GLU A 276 -15.75 16.70 -1.77
CA GLU A 276 -16.06 17.92 -2.50
C GLU A 276 -15.89 19.14 -1.58
N ILE A 277 -15.05 20.10 -1.98
CA ILE A 277 -14.81 21.31 -1.21
C ILE A 277 -15.69 22.44 -1.74
N LEU A 278 -16.48 23.03 -0.84
CA LEU A 278 -17.30 24.20 -1.14
C LEU A 278 -16.45 25.45 -0.95
N THR A 279 -16.34 26.27 -2.00
CA THR A 279 -15.53 27.49 -1.99
C THR A 279 -16.36 28.74 -2.22
N GLN A 280 -15.96 29.86 -1.60
CA GLN A 280 -16.56 31.19 -1.83
C GLN A 280 -15.69 32.07 -2.73
N LYS A 281 -16.12 33.30 -3.04
CA LYS A 281 -15.36 34.24 -3.90
C LYS A 281 -14.09 34.80 -3.24
N SER A 282 -14.15 35.14 -1.96
CA SER A 282 -13.07 35.76 -1.19
C SER A 282 -12.32 34.76 -0.31
N ALA A 283 -11.01 34.96 -0.14
CA ALA A 283 -10.21 34.20 0.82
C ALA A 283 -10.50 34.69 2.24
N GLN A 284 -10.97 33.80 3.13
CA GLN A 284 -11.23 34.09 4.53
C GLN A 284 -10.89 32.88 5.43
N PRO A 285 -9.62 32.46 5.50
CA PRO A 285 -9.22 31.45 6.46
C PRO A 285 -9.37 31.95 7.90
N ARG A 286 -9.66 31.05 8.84
CA ARG A 286 -9.79 31.39 10.27
C ARG A 286 -8.50 31.10 11.04
N ARG A 287 -8.17 31.94 12.02
CA ARG A 287 -6.99 31.74 12.88
C ARG A 287 -7.13 30.46 13.72
N ASP A 288 -8.35 30.11 14.12
CA ASP A 288 -8.66 28.89 14.88
C ASP A 288 -8.20 27.60 14.17
N TRP A 289 -8.09 27.61 12.84
CA TRP A 289 -7.59 26.47 12.08
C TRP A 289 -6.13 26.12 12.41
N LEU A 290 -5.36 27.09 12.91
CA LEU A 290 -3.98 26.87 13.33
C LEU A 290 -3.87 26.22 14.72
N ASN A 291 -4.94 26.23 15.52
CA ASN A 291 -4.95 25.61 16.83
C ASN A 291 -5.07 24.09 16.70
N THR A 292 -3.98 23.38 17.00
CA THR A 292 -3.89 21.93 16.89
C THR A 292 -4.87 21.20 17.80
N SER A 293 -5.25 21.77 18.95
CA SER A 293 -6.20 21.15 19.87
C SER A 293 -7.64 21.12 19.34
N LEU A 294 -7.97 21.96 18.34
CA LEU A 294 -9.31 22.03 17.76
C LEU A 294 -9.51 21.04 16.60
N GLY A 295 -8.45 20.38 16.12
CA GLY A 295 -8.54 19.30 15.14
C GLY A 295 -8.96 19.71 13.73
N TYR A 296 -8.76 20.98 13.35
CA TYR A 296 -9.12 21.49 12.01
C TYR A 296 -8.05 21.22 10.94
N LEU A 297 -6.77 21.35 11.28
CA LEU A 297 -5.64 21.14 10.37
C LEU A 297 -4.64 20.22 11.02
N ASN A 298 -4.67 18.95 10.63
CA ASN A 298 -3.82 17.93 11.21
C ASN A 298 -2.48 17.84 10.48
N THR A 299 -2.39 18.31 9.24
CA THR A 299 -1.14 18.31 8.46
C THR A 299 -0.31 19.58 8.68
N ALA A 300 1.00 19.41 8.89
CA ALA A 300 1.96 20.52 9.05
C ALA A 300 1.99 21.44 7.82
N ARG A 301 1.91 20.84 6.63
CA ARG A 301 1.86 21.56 5.35
C ARG A 301 0.69 22.53 5.27
N ALA A 302 -0.52 22.11 5.65
CA ALA A 302 -1.69 22.98 5.62
C ALA A 302 -1.55 24.12 6.64
N ARG A 303 -1.11 23.82 7.87
CA ARG A 303 -0.83 24.84 8.90
C ARG A 303 0.17 25.89 8.41
N SER A 304 1.28 25.48 7.80
CA SER A 304 2.30 26.38 7.25
C SER A 304 1.75 27.31 6.16
N LYS A 305 0.89 26.79 5.27
CA LYS A 305 0.21 27.61 4.24
C LYS A 305 -0.70 28.67 4.85
N VAL A 306 -1.47 28.31 5.89
CA VAL A 306 -2.35 29.25 6.60
C VAL A 306 -1.54 30.30 7.36
N GLN A 307 -0.47 29.91 8.05
CA GLN A 307 0.45 30.84 8.71
C GLN A 307 1.06 31.82 7.71
N THR A 308 1.51 31.33 6.55
CA THR A 308 2.08 32.17 5.48
C THR A 308 1.07 33.20 4.98
N TYR A 309 -0.20 32.81 4.84
CA TYR A 309 -1.26 33.73 4.45
C TYR A 309 -1.44 34.85 5.48
N PHE A 310 -1.51 34.54 6.77
CA PHE A 310 -1.65 35.56 7.82
C PHE A 310 -0.39 36.44 7.95
N LYS A 311 0.81 35.87 7.84
CA LYS A 311 2.07 36.64 7.79
C LYS A 311 2.07 37.66 6.66
N LYS A 312 1.54 37.29 5.49
CA LYS A 312 1.42 38.20 4.34
C LYS A 312 0.38 39.30 4.57
N LEU A 313 -0.74 38.96 5.21
CA LEU A 313 -1.81 39.91 5.54
C LEU A 313 -1.37 40.94 6.59
N ASP A 314 -0.62 40.48 7.61
CA ASP A 314 -0.15 41.32 8.72
C ASP A 314 1.20 42.00 8.41
N ARG A 315 1.75 41.83 7.20
CA ARG A 315 3.09 42.32 6.83
C ARG A 315 3.26 43.82 7.10
N ASP A 316 2.30 44.63 6.68
CA ASP A 316 2.39 46.10 6.83
C ASP A 316 2.32 46.51 8.30
N LYS A 317 1.50 45.82 9.11
CA LYS A 317 1.42 46.05 10.57
C LYS A 317 2.69 45.61 11.28
N ASN A 318 3.26 44.46 10.90
CA ASN A 318 4.49 43.93 11.49
C ASN A 318 5.69 44.83 11.16
N ILE A 319 5.74 45.42 9.96
CA ILE A 319 6.78 46.38 9.58
C ILE A 319 6.65 47.66 10.42
N ALA A 320 5.44 48.17 10.63
CA ALA A 320 5.21 49.36 11.47
C ALA A 320 5.65 49.12 12.92
N ALA A 321 5.18 48.04 13.55
CA ALA A 321 5.53 47.68 14.92
C ALA A 321 7.03 47.39 15.10
N GLY A 322 7.67 46.77 14.09
CA GLY A 322 9.10 46.49 14.10
C GLY A 322 9.95 47.75 14.04
N LYS A 323 9.52 48.79 13.32
CA LYS A 323 10.18 50.09 13.31
C LYS A 323 10.06 50.79 14.67
N GLU A 324 8.87 50.79 15.26
CA GLU A 324 8.61 51.39 16.58
C GLU A 324 9.37 50.69 17.72
N SER A 325 9.68 49.39 17.59
CA SER A 325 10.46 48.65 18.59
C SER A 325 11.99 48.82 18.45
N LEU A 326 12.46 49.38 17.33
CA LEU A 326 13.87 49.62 17.04
C LEU A 326 14.30 51.07 17.32
N GLU A 327 13.33 52.00 17.40
CA GLU A 327 13.51 53.38 17.90
C GLU A 327 13.50 53.41 19.44
#